data_AF-A0A2T2U801-F1
#
_entry.id   AF-A0A2T2U801-F1
#
_cell.length_a   1.000
_cell.length_b   1.000
_cell.length_c   1.000
_cell.angle_alpha   90.00
_cell.angle_beta   90.00
_cell.angle_gamma   90.00
#
_symmetry.space_group_name_H-M   'P 1'
#
loop_
_entity.id
_entity.type
_entity.pdbx_description
1 polymer ?
#
loop_
_entity_poly.entity_id
_entity_poly.type
_entity_poly.pdbx_seq_one_letter_code
_entity_poly.pdbx_strand_id
1 'polypeptide(L)' 'MTLDDLATPALLVEQRRLRANLTAMQETANDSDVALRPHVKTHKSVAIARKQQERGARGITVAK' A
#
# COMPACT_ATOMS: atom_id res chain seq x y z
N MET A 1 3.67 -19.85 13.94
CA MET A 1 4.71 -19.42 13.00
C MET A 1 5.30 -18.13 13.54
N THR A 2 6.57 -18.16 13.89
CA THR A 2 7.40 -17.03 14.31
C THR A 2 8.20 -16.51 13.10
N LEU A 3 8.96 -15.44 13.27
CA LEU A 3 9.84 -14.95 12.20
C LEU A 3 10.96 -15.95 11.87
N ASP A 4 11.43 -16.69 12.86
CA ASP A 4 12.52 -17.66 12.72
C ASP A 4 12.10 -18.92 11.93
N ASP A 5 10.79 -19.15 11.78
CA ASP A 5 10.24 -20.26 11.00
C ASP A 5 10.26 -20.00 9.48
N LEU A 6 10.66 -18.79 9.03
CA LEU A 6 10.65 -18.41 7.63
C LEU A 6 11.94 -18.82 6.91
N ALA A 7 11.79 -19.53 5.78
CA ALA A 7 12.92 -19.80 4.88
C ALA A 7 13.48 -18.48 4.32
N THR A 8 14.80 -18.29 4.44
CA THR A 8 15.49 -17.08 3.97
C THR A 8 16.10 -17.26 2.57
N PRO A 9 16.10 -16.22 1.72
CA PRO A 9 15.65 -14.86 2.00
C PRO A 9 14.13 -14.70 1.93
N ALA A 10 13.57 -13.93 2.87
CA ALA A 10 12.15 -13.57 2.89
C ALA A 10 11.98 -12.04 2.92
N LEU A 11 11.12 -11.51 2.04
CA LEU A 11 10.70 -10.12 2.08
C LEU A 11 9.52 -9.96 3.05
N LEU A 12 9.70 -9.15 4.08
CA LEU A 12 8.67 -8.87 5.07
C LEU A 12 8.18 -7.44 4.98
N VAL A 13 6.86 -7.28 5.09
CA VAL A 13 6.20 -5.96 5.10
C VAL A 13 5.51 -5.79 6.45
N GLU A 14 5.92 -4.78 7.21
CA GLU A 14 5.33 -4.56 8.52
C GLU A 14 3.93 -3.96 8.41
N GLN A 15 2.94 -4.70 8.89
CA GLN A 15 1.53 -4.41 8.64
C GLN A 15 1.06 -3.11 9.29
N ARG A 16 1.54 -2.79 10.51
CA ARG A 16 1.16 -1.55 11.19
C ARG A 16 1.62 -0.32 10.41
N ARG A 17 2.87 -0.35 9.95
CA ARG A 17 3.46 0.74 9.14
C ARG A 17 2.79 0.85 7.77
N LEU A 18 2.51 -0.28 7.11
CA LEU A 18 1.77 -0.26 5.84
C LEU A 18 0.42 0.41 6.02
N ARG A 19 -0.37 0.01 7.03
CA ARG A 19 -1.69 0.62 7.27
C ARG A 19 -1.59 2.11 7.56
N ALA A 20 -0.66 2.53 8.42
CA ALA A 20 -0.46 3.95 8.74
C ALA A 20 -0.11 4.77 7.48
N ASN A 21 0.81 4.27 6.65
CA ASN A 21 1.21 4.97 5.41
C ASN A 21 0.06 5.08 4.40
N LEU A 22 -0.73 4.02 4.24
CA LEU A 22 -1.88 4.03 3.34
C LEU A 22 -2.96 5.01 3.80
N THR A 23 -3.24 5.05 5.12
CA THR A 23 -4.20 5.99 5.70
C THR A 23 -3.70 7.42 5.54
N ALA A 24 -2.48 7.72 5.96
CA ALA A 24 -1.93 9.08 5.92
C ALA A 24 -1.95 9.68 4.51
N MET A 25 -1.55 8.91 3.50
CA MET A 25 -1.54 9.43 2.11
C MET A 25 -2.95 9.67 1.58
N GLN A 26 -3.93 8.84 1.98
CA GLN A 26 -5.31 9.07 1.58
C GLN A 26 -5.91 10.28 2.30
N GLU A 27 -5.62 10.46 3.58
CA GLU A 27 -6.03 11.64 4.35
C GLU A 27 -5.47 12.92 3.75
N THR A 28 -4.17 12.97 3.43
CA THR A 28 -3.57 14.12 2.74
C THR A 28 -4.28 14.46 1.43
N ALA A 29 -4.67 13.45 0.64
CA ALA A 29 -5.38 13.68 -0.61
C ALA A 29 -6.81 14.19 -0.39
N ASN A 30 -7.50 13.66 0.62
CA ASN A 30 -8.83 14.11 1.02
C ASN A 30 -8.79 15.56 1.52
N ASP A 31 -7.84 15.90 2.41
CA ASP A 31 -7.67 17.24 2.97
C ASP A 31 -7.34 18.29 1.89
N SER A 32 -6.72 17.84 0.79
CA SER A 32 -6.37 18.69 -0.35
C SER A 32 -7.44 18.71 -1.46
N ASP A 33 -8.57 18.01 -1.28
CA ASP A 33 -9.63 17.83 -2.28
C ASP A 33 -9.13 17.32 -3.65
N VAL A 34 -8.21 16.35 -3.64
CA VAL A 34 -7.67 15.73 -4.86
C VAL A 34 -7.85 14.22 -4.89
N ALA A 35 -7.96 13.66 -6.10
CA ALA A 35 -8.00 12.22 -6.29
C ALA A 35 -6.61 11.60 -6.16
N LEU A 36 -6.43 10.71 -5.18
CA LEU A 36 -5.21 9.90 -5.06
C LEU A 36 -5.22 8.76 -6.08
N ARG A 37 -4.20 8.68 -6.94
CA ARG A 37 -3.98 7.57 -7.89
C ARG A 37 -2.60 6.92 -7.70
N PRO A 38 -2.46 6.00 -6.71
CA PRO A 38 -1.16 5.48 -6.28
C PRO A 38 -0.40 4.75 -7.39
N HIS A 39 0.92 4.85 -7.37
CA HIS A 39 1.80 4.15 -8.29
C HIS A 39 2.23 2.79 -7.76
N VAL A 40 1.80 1.70 -8.40
CA VAL A 40 1.97 0.34 -7.84
C VAL A 40 3.34 -0.28 -8.14
N LYS A 41 4.23 0.40 -8.88
CA LYS A 41 5.59 -0.10 -9.20
C LYS A 41 6.37 -0.59 -7.97
N THR A 42 6.15 0.03 -6.81
CA THR A 42 6.90 -0.27 -5.60
C THR A 42 6.59 -1.66 -5.05
N HIS A 43 5.32 -2.06 -5.05
CA HIS A 43 4.90 -3.31 -4.43
C HIS A 43 4.40 -4.36 -5.43
N LYS A 44 4.00 -3.95 -6.64
CA LYS A 44 3.43 -4.81 -7.71
C LYS A 44 2.43 -5.85 -7.19
N SER A 45 1.67 -5.48 -6.15
CA SER A 45 0.80 -6.38 -5.38
C SER A 45 -0.66 -5.92 -5.45
N VAL A 46 -1.53 -6.80 -5.97
CA VAL A 46 -2.98 -6.58 -6.06
C VAL A 46 -3.60 -6.39 -4.67
N ALA A 47 -3.12 -7.14 -3.67
CA ALA A 47 -3.65 -7.04 -2.31
C ALA A 47 -3.42 -5.65 -1.69
N ILE A 48 -2.26 -5.04 -1.93
CA ILE A 48 -1.98 -3.68 -1.46
C ILE A 48 -2.75 -2.64 -2.27
N ALA A 49 -2.89 -2.84 -3.59
CA ALA A 49 -3.70 -1.96 -4.44
C ALA A 49 -5.17 -1.93 -4.00
N ARG A 50 -5.76 -3.08 -3.66
CA ARG A 50 -7.13 -3.15 -3.11
C ARG A 50 -7.27 -2.38 -1.80
N LYS A 51 -6.31 -2.54 -0.88
CA LYS A 51 -6.28 -1.77 0.39
C LYS A 51 -6.18 -0.26 0.17
N GLN A 52 -5.54 0.20 -0.91
CA GLN A 52 -5.55 1.61 -1.29
C GLN A 52 -6.94 2.05 -1.79
N GLN A 53 -7.55 1.25 -2.67
CA GLN A 53 -8.88 1.53 -3.22
C GLN A 53 -9.98 1.55 -2.15
N GLU A 54 -9.95 0.59 -1.22
CA GLU A 54 -10.85 0.52 -0.05
C GLU A 54 -10.81 1.78 0.82
N ARG A 55 -9.71 2.55 0.77
CA ARG A 55 -9.55 3.80 1.52
C ARG A 55 -10.03 5.04 0.75
N GLY A 56 -10.26 4.92 -0.55
CA GLY A 56 -10.71 6.04 -1.39
C GLY A 56 -9.82 6.35 -2.59
N ALA A 57 -8.73 5.59 -2.80
CA ALA A 57 -7.88 5.80 -3.96
C ALA A 57 -8.66 5.56 -5.26
N ARG A 58 -8.55 6.49 -6.22
CA ARG A 58 -9.27 6.45 -7.50
C ARG A 58 -8.35 5.92 -8.60
N GLY A 59 -8.35 4.60 -8.74
CA GLY A 59 -7.52 3.87 -9.70
C GLY A 59 -6.05 3.77 -9.27
N ILE A 60 -5.20 3.30 -10.19
CA ILE A 60 -3.75 3.10 -9.96
C ILE A 60 -2.93 3.54 -11.18
N THR A 61 -1.68 3.95 -10.97
CA THR A 61 -0.66 4.13 -12.01
C THR A 61 0.32 2.96 -12.02
N VAL A 62 0.84 2.60 -13.20
CA VAL A 62 1.70 1.43 -13.42
C VAL A 62 2.97 1.81 -14.19
N ALA A 63 4.02 1.02 -14.02
CA ALA A 63 5.22 1.01 -14.88
C ALA A 63 5.68 -0.45 -15.06
N LYS A 64 6.34 -0.76 -16.18
CA LYS A 64 6.95 -2.07 -16.42
C LYS A 64 8.29 -2.17 -15.71
#